data_AF-A0A7R9RR72-F1
#
_entry.id   AF-A0A7R9RR72-F1
#
_cell.length_a   1.000
_cell.length_b   1.000
_cell.length_c   1.000
_cell.angle_alpha   90.00
_cell.angle_beta   90.00
_cell.angle_gamma   90.00
#
_symmetry.space_group_name_H-M   'P 1'
#
loop_
_entity.id
_entity.type
_entity.pdbx_description
1 polymer ?
#
loop_
_entity_poly.entity_id
_entity_poly.type
_entity_poly.pdbx_seq_one_letter_code
_entity_poly.pdbx_strand_id
1 'polypeptide(L)'
;SLTNLVTTPEIQATIKCLKRRKAPGHDKVTTEVIKLLPITAIHQLRNLINGILTTLCFPQAMKHAIIITVPKPNKPQHNPANRRPISLLPTVAKLAEKVLKSRLEQSLEH
;
A
#
# COMPACT_ATOMS: atom_id res chain seq x y z
N SER A 1 19.30 -2.57 -6.74
CA SER A 1 18.96 -1.22 -7.24
C SER A 1 17.49 -0.93 -7.00
N LEU A 2 17.15 0.31 -6.64
CA LEU A 2 15.76 0.79 -6.45
C LEU A 2 14.91 0.66 -7.72
N THR A 3 15.53 0.64 -8.90
CA THR A 3 14.87 0.60 -10.21
C THR A 3 14.77 -0.80 -10.81
N ASN A 4 15.24 -1.83 -10.12
CA ASN A 4 15.13 -3.20 -10.61
C ASN A 4 13.66 -3.58 -10.78
N LEU A 5 13.33 -4.14 -11.94
CA LEU A 5 11.97 -4.57 -12.24
C LEU A 5 11.54 -5.69 -11.29
N VAL A 6 10.33 -5.56 -10.79
CA VAL A 6 9.68 -6.48 -9.88
C VAL A 6 9.15 -7.68 -10.66
N THR A 7 9.34 -8.86 -10.09
CA THR A 7 8.91 -10.13 -10.68
C THR A 7 7.51 -10.53 -10.19
N THR A 8 6.83 -11.41 -10.94
CA THR A 8 5.53 -11.95 -10.51
C THR A 8 5.60 -12.66 -9.14
N PRO A 9 6.59 -13.53 -8.86
CA PRO A 9 6.73 -14.16 -7.55
C PRO A 9 6.92 -13.15 -6.40
N GLU A 10 7.65 -12.06 -6.63
CA GLU A 10 7.85 -10.99 -5.65
C GLU A 10 6.53 -10.27 -5.31
N ILE A 11 5.70 -9.97 -6.31
CA ILE A 11 4.35 -9.44 -6.08
C ILE A 11 3.51 -10.42 -5.27
N GLN A 12 3.52 -11.71 -5.64
CA GLN A 12 2.75 -12.72 -4.91
C GLN A 12 3.20 -12.86 -3.46
N ALA A 13 4.51 -12.83 -3.20
CA ALA A 13 5.05 -12.83 -1.84
C ALA A 13 4.62 -11.59 -1.06
N THR A 14 4.68 -10.40 -1.69
CA THR A 14 4.28 -9.15 -1.05
C THR A 14 2.79 -9.13 -0.72
N ILE A 15 1.94 -9.60 -1.65
CA ILE A 15 0.49 -9.78 -1.43
C ILE A 15 0.23 -10.71 -0.23
N LYS A 16 0.95 -11.84 -0.13
CA LYS A 16 0.83 -12.77 1.01
C LYS A 16 1.13 -12.07 2.33
N CYS A 17 2.13 -11.19 2.37
CA CYS A 17 2.52 -10.41 3.54
C CYS A 17 1.60 -9.21 3.86
N LEU A 18 0.57 -8.91 3.07
CA LEU A 18 -0.40 -7.86 3.41
C LEU A 18 -1.27 -8.28 4.60
N LYS A 19 -1.50 -7.35 5.54
CA LYS A 19 -2.35 -7.57 6.71
C LYS A 19 -3.83 -7.62 6.30
N ARG A 20 -4.52 -8.65 6.75
CA ARG A 20 -5.98 -8.82 6.59
C ARG A 20 -6.75 -7.92 7.57
N ARG A 21 -8.06 -7.76 7.34
CA ARG A 21 -9.00 -7.03 8.20
C ARG A 21 -8.59 -5.59 8.46
N LYS A 22 -8.07 -4.93 7.42
CA LYS A 22 -7.76 -3.49 7.44
C LYS A 22 -8.80 -2.74 6.62
N ALA A 23 -9.10 -1.51 7.04
CA ALA A 23 -10.01 -0.66 6.30
C ALA A 23 -9.45 -0.38 4.88
N PRO A 24 -10.28 -0.50 3.84
CA PRO A 24 -9.88 -0.20 2.47
C PRO A 24 -9.76 1.32 2.26
N GLY A 25 -9.19 1.71 1.11
CA GLY A 25 -9.16 3.11 0.68
C GLY A 25 -10.50 3.57 0.12
N HIS A 26 -10.45 4.64 -0.68
CA HIS A 26 -11.64 5.19 -1.34
C HIS A 26 -12.27 4.23 -2.36
N ASP A 27 -11.45 3.36 -2.96
CA ASP A 27 -11.84 2.35 -3.95
C ASP A 27 -12.57 1.13 -3.35
N LYS A 28 -12.63 1.03 -2.02
CA LYS A 28 -13.22 -0.10 -1.27
C LYS A 28 -12.58 -1.47 -1.54
N VAL A 29 -11.47 -1.53 -2.26
CA VAL A 29 -10.74 -2.77 -2.53
C VAL A 29 -9.98 -3.19 -1.27
N THR A 30 -10.31 -4.35 -0.73
CA THR A 30 -9.69 -4.88 0.49
C THR A 30 -8.47 -5.75 0.20
N THR A 31 -7.65 -6.00 1.21
CA THR A 31 -6.54 -6.97 1.13
C THR A 31 -7.05 -8.37 0.74
N GLU A 32 -8.23 -8.75 1.24
CA GLU A 32 -8.86 -10.03 0.96
C GLU A 32 -9.13 -10.20 -0.53
N VAL A 33 -9.66 -9.17 -1.19
CA VAL A 33 -9.87 -9.18 -2.66
C VAL A 33 -8.55 -9.32 -3.39
N ILE A 34 -7.51 -8.56 -3.02
CA ILE A 34 -6.19 -8.65 -3.65
C ILE A 34 -5.58 -10.05 -3.51
N LYS A 35 -5.79 -10.73 -2.38
CA LYS A 35 -5.29 -12.10 -2.15
C LYS A 35 -6.03 -13.17 -2.97
N LEU A 36 -7.19 -12.87 -3.54
CA LEU A 36 -8.01 -13.77 -4.36
C LEU A 36 -7.86 -13.51 -5.87
N LEU A 37 -7.01 -12.56 -6.27
CA LEU A 37 -6.85 -12.20 -7.67
C LEU A 37 -6.30 -13.36 -8.50
N PRO A 38 -6.80 -13.54 -9.75
CA PRO A 38 -6.21 -14.49 -10.68
C PRO A 38 -4.81 -14.03 -11.10
N ILE A 39 -4.02 -14.97 -11.62
CA ILE A 39 -2.63 -14.71 -12.06
C ILE A 39 -2.55 -13.59 -13.11
N THR A 40 -3.56 -13.47 -13.98
CA THR A 40 -3.66 -12.41 -14.98
C THR A 40 -3.73 -11.02 -14.34
N ALA A 41 -4.51 -10.85 -13.28
CA ALA A 41 -4.59 -9.59 -12.54
C ALA A 41 -3.29 -9.31 -11.76
N ILE A 42 -2.63 -10.35 -11.24
CA ILE A 42 -1.30 -10.20 -10.61
C ILE A 42 -0.26 -9.69 -11.63
N HIS A 43 -0.31 -10.16 -12.87
CA HIS A 43 0.55 -9.62 -13.94
C HIS A 43 0.29 -8.13 -14.20
N GLN A 44 -0.97 -7.69 -14.16
CA GLN A 44 -1.30 -6.27 -14.31
C GLN A 44 -0.79 -5.44 -13.13
N LEU A 45 -0.91 -5.93 -11.89
CA LEU A 45 -0.33 -5.28 -10.71
C LEU A 45 1.19 -5.15 -10.81
N ARG A 46 1.86 -6.21 -11.28
CA ARG A 46 3.31 -6.18 -11.54
C ARG A 46 3.66 -5.11 -12.57
N ASN A 47 2.97 -5.07 -13.70
CA ASN A 47 3.21 -4.09 -14.76
C ASN A 47 2.99 -2.66 -14.25
N LEU A 48 1.93 -2.43 -13.48
CA LEU A 48 1.64 -1.15 -12.85
C LEU A 48 2.79 -0.71 -11.92
N ILE A 49 3.23 -1.59 -11.02
CA ILE A 49 4.31 -1.29 -10.07
C ILE A 49 5.63 -1.06 -10.81
N ASN A 50 5.94 -1.86 -11.83
CA ASN A 50 7.12 -1.63 -12.67
C ASN A 50 7.05 -0.29 -13.40
N GLY A 51 5.87 0.10 -13.90
CA GLY A 51 5.66 1.43 -14.48
C GLY A 51 5.94 2.55 -13.48
N ILE A 52 5.53 2.39 -12.22
CA ILE A 52 5.86 3.35 -11.15
C ILE A 52 7.37 3.42 -10.92
N LEU A 53 8.07 2.28 -10.87
CA LEU A 53 9.52 2.23 -10.63
C LEU A 53 10.34 2.80 -11.79
N THR A 54 9.90 2.61 -13.04
CA THR A 54 10.62 3.10 -14.22
C THR A 54 10.36 4.59 -14.47
N THR A 55 9.14 5.06 -14.25
CA THR A 55 8.76 6.46 -14.50
C THR A 55 8.93 7.36 -13.27
N LEU A 56 9.11 6.76 -12.09
CA LEU A 56 9.08 7.44 -10.79
C LEU A 56 7.78 8.22 -10.55
N CYS A 57 6.71 7.86 -11.27
CA CYS A 57 5.42 8.54 -11.21
C CYS A 57 4.36 7.64 -10.59
N PHE A 58 3.74 8.10 -9.51
CA PHE A 58 2.58 7.43 -8.92
C PHE A 58 1.27 7.84 -9.61
N PRO A 59 0.39 6.88 -9.94
CA PRO A 59 -0.95 7.18 -10.45
C PRO A 59 -1.73 8.06 -9.48
N GLN A 60 -2.46 9.05 -10.01
CA GLN A 60 -3.21 9.99 -9.20
C GLN A 60 -4.25 9.31 -8.29
N ALA A 61 -4.93 8.28 -8.81
CA ALA A 61 -5.87 7.49 -8.03
C ALA A 61 -5.20 6.86 -6.79
N MET A 62 -3.95 6.40 -6.90
CA MET A 62 -3.23 5.78 -5.79
C MET A 62 -2.75 6.79 -4.73
N LYS A 63 -2.70 8.09 -5.07
CA LYS A 63 -2.35 9.18 -4.13
C LYS A 63 -3.52 9.64 -3.27
N HIS A 64 -4.76 9.26 -3.60
CA HIS A 64 -5.95 9.70 -2.87
C HIS A 64 -6.19 8.82 -1.63
N ALA A 65 -5.95 9.39 -0.45
CA ALA A 65 -6.27 8.78 0.84
C ALA A 65 -7.55 9.35 1.47
N ILE A 66 -8.34 8.49 2.12
CA ILE A 66 -9.40 8.94 3.03
C ILE A 66 -8.76 9.24 4.39
N ILE A 67 -9.02 10.42 4.94
CA ILE A 67 -8.56 10.78 6.29
C ILE A 67 -9.66 10.43 7.30
N ILE A 68 -9.33 9.56 8.25
CA ILE A 68 -10.19 9.26 9.41
C ILE A 68 -9.48 9.68 10.69
N THR A 69 -10.23 10.16 11.68
CA THR A 69 -9.65 10.57 12.97
C THR A 69 -9.94 9.52 14.04
N VAL A 70 -8.90 9.01 14.69
CA VAL A 70 -9.01 8.02 15.78
C VAL A 70 -8.61 8.68 17.10
N PRO A 71 -9.30 8.42 18.22
CA PRO A 71 -8.90 8.96 19.53
C PRO A 71 -7.52 8.44 19.97
N LYS A 72 -6.76 9.31 20.65
CA LYS A 72 -5.57 8.92 21.41
C LYS A 72 -6.02 8.10 22.63
N PRO A 73 -5.30 7.03 22.99
CA PRO A 73 -5.65 6.24 24.16
C PRO A 73 -5.47 7.11 25.41
N ASN A 74 -6.30 6.88 26.43
CA ASN A 74 -6.21 7.52 27.75
C ASN A 74 -6.32 9.06 27.73
N LYS A 75 -6.96 9.66 26.72
CA LYS A 75 -7.21 11.10 26.66
C LYS A 75 -8.71 11.43 26.52
N PRO A 76 -9.18 12.56 27.06
CA PRO A 76 -10.57 12.99 26.90
C PRO A 76 -10.96 13.16 25.43
N GLN A 77 -12.04 12.50 25.01
CA GLN A 77 -12.47 12.44 23.61
C GLN A 77 -13.13 13.73 23.09
N HIS A 78 -13.55 14.61 24.01
CA HIS A 78 -14.21 15.87 23.66
C HIS A 78 -13.22 16.90 23.06
N ASN A 79 -11.93 16.80 23.38
CA ASN A 79 -10.92 17.72 22.85
C ASN A 79 -10.43 17.24 21.46
N PRO A 80 -10.63 18.04 20.39
CA PRO A 80 -10.17 17.69 19.03
C PRO A 80 -8.65 17.42 18.94
N ALA A 81 -7.82 18.09 19.74
CA ALA A 81 -6.37 17.87 19.79
C ALA A 81 -5.98 16.46 20.28
N ASN A 82 -6.93 15.75 20.90
CA ASN A 82 -6.75 14.36 21.35
C ASN A 82 -7.09 13.32 20.28
N ARG A 83 -7.39 13.74 19.05
CA ARG A 83 -7.51 12.83 17.91
C ARG A 83 -6.22 12.76 17.11
N ARG A 84 -6.03 11.66 16.38
CA ARG A 84 -4.92 11.44 15.46
C ARG A 84 -5.48 11.07 14.08
N PRO A 85 -5.11 11.80 13.01
CA PRO A 85 -5.52 11.43 11.67
C PRO A 85 -4.82 10.15 11.23
N ILE A 86 -5.53 9.32 10.47
CA ILE A 86 -5.01 8.12 9.81
C ILE A 86 -5.43 8.21 8.34
N SER A 87 -4.46 8.03 7.45
CA SER A 87 -4.67 7.96 6.01
C SER A 87 -5.01 6.53 5.59
N LEU A 88 -6.20 6.34 5.04
CA LEU A 88 -6.62 5.09 4.43
C LEU A 88 -6.32 5.13 2.93
N LEU A 89 -5.17 4.57 2.56
CA LEU A 89 -4.76 4.42 1.17
C LEU A 89 -5.44 3.23 0.47
N PRO A 90 -5.61 3.28 -0.86
CA PRO A 90 -5.95 2.13 -1.69
C PRO A 90 -5.04 0.94 -1.40
N THR A 91 -5.58 -0.27 -1.44
CA THR A 91 -4.79 -1.48 -1.12
C THR A 91 -3.65 -1.69 -2.12
N VAL A 92 -3.86 -1.33 -3.40
CA VAL A 92 -2.82 -1.37 -4.44
C VAL A 92 -1.71 -0.34 -4.16
N ALA A 93 -2.03 0.84 -3.61
CA ALA A 93 -1.03 1.81 -3.19
C ALA A 93 -0.15 1.26 -2.06
N LYS A 94 -0.77 0.65 -1.03
CA LYS A 94 -0.05 -0.04 0.06
C LYS A 94 0.84 -1.18 -0.44
N LEU A 95 0.43 -1.88 -1.49
CA LEU A 95 1.25 -2.91 -2.13
C LEU A 95 2.52 -2.31 -2.75
N ALA A 96 2.37 -1.23 -3.53
CA ALA A 96 3.50 -0.51 -4.13
C ALA A 96 4.44 0.07 -3.07
N GLU A 97 3.91 0.70 -2.01
CA GLU A 97 4.68 1.18 -0.86
C GLU A 97 5.50 0.07 -0.20
N LYS A 98 4.94 -1.13 -0.08
CA LYS A 98 5.63 -2.26 0.56
C LYS A 98 6.80 -2.77 -0.28
N VAL A 99 6.64 -2.79 -1.61
CA VAL A 99 7.75 -3.10 -2.54
C VAL A 99 8.85 -2.05 -2.41
N LEU A 100 8.50 -0.76 -2.52
CA LEU A 100 9.44 0.36 -2.42
C LEU A 100 10.18 0.36 -1.08
N LYS A 101 9.44 0.16 0.02
CA LYS A 101 10.02 0.06 1.36
C LYS A 101 11.07 -1.05 1.42
N SER A 102 10.77 -2.24 0.91
CA SER A 102 11.71 -3.35 0.90
C SER A 102 12.97 -3.04 0.08
N ARG A 103 12.84 -2.30 -1.03
CA ARG A 103 14.00 -1.86 -1.85
C ARG A 103 14.85 -0.83 -1.12
N LEU A 104 14.21 0.11 -0.43
CA LEU A 104 14.90 1.13 0.36
C LEU A 104 15.67 0.50 1.52
N GLU A 105 15.06 -0.42 2.27
CA GLU A 105 15.71 -1.15 3.36
C GLU A 105 16.94 -1.91 2.84
N GLN A 106 16.82 -2.66 1.73
CA GLN A 106 17.95 -3.35 1.09
C GLN A 106 19.10 -2.41 0.69
N SER A 107 18.79 -1.19 0.25
CA SER A 107 19.79 -0.20 -0.14
C SER A 107 20.44 0.56 1.02
N LEU A 108 19.85 0.51 2.22
CA LEU A 108 20.39 1.15 3.43
C LEU A 108 21.22 0.19 4.28
N GLU A 109 21.03 -1.12 4.11
CA GLU A 109 21.81 -2.18 4.76
C GLU A 109 23.15 -2.46 4.06
N HIS A 110 23.44 -1.74 2.97
CA HIS A 110 24.71 -1.74 2.22
C HIS A 110 25.28 -0.33 2.18
#